data_AF-A0A679G0W6-F1
#
_entry.id   AF-A0A679G0W6-F1
#
_cell.length_a   1.000
_cell.length_b   1.000
_cell.length_c   1.000
_cell.angle_alpha   90.00
_cell.angle_beta   90.00
_cell.angle_gamma   90.00
#
_symmetry.space_group_name_H-M   'P 1'
#
loop_
_entity.id
_entity.type
_entity.pdbx_description
1 polymer ?
#
loop_
_entity_poly.entity_id
_entity_poly.type
_entity_poly.pdbx_seq_one_letter_code
_entity_poly.pdbx_strand_id
1 'polypeptide(L)'
;MLNFSINIENAEKVSVILDSLRNLKPDESWDRKKIDMLELGVNGEEIFENIVRTFHRDFDYVLYIDLLGGHVYWFNTKLYDELIDEKNSRIYLKRKKDEDWYIVYDNGVFYPSYKCYLLNGYSYCGKNNLRYPCLKLKSKKGIFEPRVHQLIALFGLGIKTFDTLGESRTLEINHLDAKVVDGKVTNNSLKDLEITTREGNLEYRDIYRERKVLVKRRNEIVFNI
;
A
#
# COMPACT_ATOMS: atom_id res chain seq x y z
N MET A 1 9.19 28.12 4.50
CA MET A 1 9.05 26.85 5.25
C MET A 1 10.02 25.86 4.64
N LEU A 2 10.70 25.03 5.44
CA LEU A 2 11.53 23.95 4.90
C LEU A 2 10.62 22.88 4.26
N ASN A 3 10.94 22.45 3.04
CA ASN A 3 10.21 21.37 2.38
C ASN A 3 10.41 20.08 3.17
N PHE A 4 9.33 19.57 3.77
CA PHE A 4 9.31 18.30 4.49
C PHE A 4 9.03 17.16 3.52
N SER A 5 9.86 16.11 3.52
CA SER A 5 9.51 14.86 2.85
C SER A 5 10.09 13.61 3.52
N ILE A 6 9.35 12.51 3.41
CA ILE A 6 9.77 11.16 3.81
C ILE A 6 9.60 10.22 2.62
N ASN A 7 10.67 9.52 2.25
CA ASN A 7 10.76 8.55 1.16
C ASN A 7 11.57 7.32 1.60
N ILE A 8 11.84 6.38 0.70
CA ILE A 8 12.56 5.15 1.07
C ILE A 8 14.01 5.37 1.53
N GLU A 9 14.69 6.43 1.10
CA GLU A 9 16.11 6.69 1.44
C GLU A 9 16.28 7.13 2.89
N ASN A 10 15.25 7.77 3.45
CA ASN A 10 15.21 8.22 4.84
C ASN A 10 14.17 7.48 5.69
N ALA A 11 13.56 6.42 5.13
CA ALA A 11 12.63 5.57 5.86
C ALA A 11 13.37 4.74 6.92
N GLU A 12 12.69 4.55 8.05
CA GLU A 12 13.13 3.61 9.07
C GLU A 12 13.00 2.16 8.56
N LYS A 13 13.73 1.23 9.20
CA LYS A 13 13.52 -0.19 8.95
C LYS A 13 12.07 -0.58 9.28
N VAL A 14 11.48 -1.49 8.50
CA VAL A 14 10.10 -1.98 8.69
C VAL A 14 9.84 -2.44 10.13
N SER A 15 10.80 -3.13 10.76
CA SER A 15 10.69 -3.54 12.17
C SER A 15 10.47 -2.36 13.14
N VAL A 16 11.18 -1.25 12.94
CA VAL A 16 11.07 -0.03 13.77
C VAL A 16 9.73 0.67 13.53
N ILE A 17 9.27 0.70 12.27
CA ILE A 17 7.95 1.20 11.90
C ILE A 17 6.85 0.40 12.61
N LEU A 18 6.92 -0.93 12.56
CA LEU A 18 5.93 -1.81 13.21
C LEU A 18 5.90 -1.60 14.73
N ASP A 19 7.05 -1.45 15.37
CA ASP A 19 7.11 -1.17 16.80
C ASP A 19 6.53 0.21 17.15
N SER A 20 6.78 1.22 16.31
CA SER A 20 6.16 2.54 16.46
C SER A 20 4.63 2.48 16.34
N LEU A 21 4.11 1.72 15.38
CA LEU A 21 2.66 1.54 15.17
C LEU A 21 1.99 0.83 16.36
N ARG A 22 2.62 -0.20 16.92
CA ARG A 22 2.11 -0.92 18.10
C ARG A 22 2.00 -0.05 19.35
N ASN A 23 2.89 0.93 19.47
CA ASN A 23 2.92 1.86 20.60
C ASN A 23 2.09 3.13 20.39
N LEU A 24 1.61 3.37 19.16
CA LEU A 24 0.83 4.54 18.83
C LEU A 24 -0.57 4.47 19.46
N LYS A 25 -0.93 5.51 20.21
CA LYS A 25 -2.27 5.66 20.77
C LYS A 25 -3.12 6.51 19.82
N PRO A 26 -4.37 6.10 19.51
CA PRO A 26 -5.29 6.95 18.76
C PRO A 26 -5.50 8.28 19.47
N ASP A 27 -5.55 9.36 18.69
CA ASP A 27 -6.01 10.66 19.17
C ASP A 27 -7.55 10.70 19.14
N GLU A 28 -8.18 11.40 20.09
CA GLU A 28 -9.64 11.52 20.18
C GLU A 28 -10.27 12.13 18.91
N SER A 29 -9.51 12.93 18.16
CA SER A 29 -9.93 13.54 16.90
C SER A 29 -9.89 12.60 15.69
N TRP A 30 -9.39 11.37 15.84
CA TRP A 30 -9.23 10.45 14.72
C TRP A 30 -10.57 9.93 14.20
N ASP A 31 -10.73 10.02 12.88
CA ASP A 31 -11.86 9.40 12.21
C ASP A 31 -11.73 7.86 12.20
N ARG A 32 -12.83 7.21 11.84
CA ARG A 32 -12.89 5.74 11.77
C ARG A 32 -11.84 5.15 10.84
N LYS A 33 -11.50 5.83 9.74
CA LYS A 33 -10.53 5.34 8.76
C LYS A 33 -9.12 5.29 9.35
N LYS A 34 -8.71 6.29 10.13
CA LYS A 34 -7.42 6.27 10.84
C LYS A 34 -7.39 5.17 11.89
N ILE A 35 -8.48 4.97 12.63
CA ILE A 35 -8.60 3.90 13.62
C ILE A 35 -8.46 2.51 12.95
N ASP A 36 -9.20 2.27 11.86
CA ASP A 36 -9.14 1.00 11.14
C ASP A 36 -7.74 0.76 10.50
N MET A 37 -7.08 1.81 10.00
CA MET A 37 -5.71 1.75 9.50
C MET A 37 -4.69 1.45 10.61
N LEU A 38 -4.86 2.02 11.80
CA LEU A 38 -4.00 1.71 12.95
C LEU A 38 -4.19 0.28 13.41
N GLU A 39 -5.41 -0.24 13.38
CA GLU A 39 -5.64 -1.65 13.72
C GLU A 39 -4.88 -2.59 12.78
N LEU A 40 -4.85 -2.30 11.47
CA LEU A 40 -3.96 -3.01 10.55
C LEU A 40 -2.48 -2.85 10.94
N GLY A 41 -2.04 -1.63 11.25
CA GLY A 41 -0.66 -1.35 11.65
C GLY A 41 -0.21 -2.15 12.88
N VAL A 42 -1.03 -2.16 13.93
CA VAL A 42 -0.76 -2.85 15.21
C VAL A 42 -0.67 -4.37 15.04
N ASN A 43 -1.52 -4.94 14.16
CA ASN A 43 -1.51 -6.37 13.86
C ASN A 43 -0.54 -6.74 12.71
N GLY A 44 0.32 -5.79 12.29
CA GLY A 44 1.32 -6.00 11.26
C GLY A 44 2.53 -6.80 11.76
N GLU A 45 3.05 -7.65 10.90
CA GLU A 45 4.24 -8.46 11.11
C GLU A 45 5.03 -8.57 9.81
N GLU A 46 6.33 -8.26 9.84
CA GLU A 46 7.21 -8.52 8.70
C GLU A 46 7.55 -10.01 8.69
N ILE A 47 6.99 -10.75 7.74
CA ILE A 47 7.14 -12.20 7.64
C ILE A 47 8.31 -12.60 6.74
N PHE A 48 8.65 -11.75 5.76
CA PHE A 48 9.85 -11.80 4.94
C PHE A 48 10.33 -10.37 4.67
N GLU A 49 11.56 -10.21 4.17
CA GLU A 49 12.10 -8.88 3.85
C GLU A 49 11.15 -8.09 2.95
N ASN A 50 10.67 -6.93 3.43
CA ASN A 50 9.72 -6.05 2.75
C ASN A 50 8.32 -6.65 2.49
N ILE A 51 7.98 -7.79 3.08
CA ILE A 51 6.67 -8.42 3.01
C ILE A 51 6.00 -8.38 4.38
N VAL A 52 4.95 -7.57 4.50
CA VAL A 52 4.20 -7.43 5.75
C VAL A 52 2.89 -8.21 5.69
N ARG A 53 2.67 -9.08 6.66
CA ARG A 53 1.39 -9.71 6.94
C ARG A 53 0.60 -8.88 7.95
N THR A 54 -0.68 -8.65 7.70
CA THR A 54 -1.56 -7.94 8.65
C THR A 54 -3.00 -8.44 8.54
N PHE A 55 -3.82 -8.11 9.54
CA PHE A 55 -5.25 -8.33 9.54
C PHE A 55 -5.94 -7.28 10.42
N HIS A 56 -7.25 -7.13 10.21
CA HIS A 56 -8.10 -6.32 11.07
C HIS A 56 -9.11 -7.25 11.72
N ARG A 57 -9.27 -7.17 13.05
CA ARG A 57 -10.00 -8.16 13.86
C ARG A 57 -11.48 -8.25 13.51
N ASP A 58 -12.05 -7.15 13.03
CA ASP A 58 -13.45 -7.10 12.61
C ASP A 58 -13.68 -7.68 11.20
N PHE A 59 -12.62 -7.99 10.45
CA PHE A 59 -12.69 -8.46 9.07
C PHE A 59 -12.12 -9.88 8.94
N ASP A 60 -12.77 -10.72 8.12
CA ASP A 60 -12.34 -12.11 7.90
C ASP A 60 -11.21 -12.21 6.86
N TYR A 61 -10.29 -11.25 6.82
CA TYR A 61 -9.24 -11.17 5.81
C TYR A 61 -7.86 -11.00 6.44
N VAL A 62 -6.90 -11.75 5.91
CA VAL A 62 -5.47 -11.49 6.08
C VAL A 62 -4.97 -10.81 4.80
N LEU A 63 -4.12 -9.80 4.97
CA LEU A 63 -3.47 -9.07 3.90
C LEU A 63 -1.96 -9.37 3.93
N TYR A 64 -1.36 -9.58 2.76
CA TYR A 64 0.08 -9.49 2.56
C TYR A 64 0.40 -8.25 1.74
N ILE A 65 1.38 -7.48 2.18
CA ILE A 65 1.74 -6.20 1.60
C ILE A 65 3.17 -6.33 1.10
N ASP A 66 3.31 -6.35 -0.22
CA ASP A 66 4.60 -6.31 -0.90
C ASP A 66 5.00 -4.85 -1.10
N LEU A 67 5.87 -4.37 -0.21
CA LEU A 67 6.26 -2.96 -0.17
C LEU A 67 7.03 -2.56 -1.44
N LEU A 68 7.88 -3.45 -1.96
CA LEU A 68 8.71 -3.13 -3.13
C LEU A 68 7.99 -3.40 -4.44
N GLY A 69 7.19 -4.46 -4.54
CA GLY A 69 6.37 -4.76 -5.71
C GLY A 69 5.18 -3.81 -5.85
N GLY A 70 4.77 -3.12 -4.78
CA GLY A 70 3.68 -2.15 -4.85
C GLY A 70 2.29 -2.80 -4.85
N HIS A 71 2.15 -3.96 -4.20
CA HIS A 71 0.98 -4.81 -4.29
C HIS A 71 0.48 -5.24 -2.92
N VAL A 72 -0.83 -5.46 -2.82
CA VAL A 72 -1.48 -6.02 -1.65
C VAL A 72 -2.27 -7.24 -2.08
N TYR A 73 -1.98 -8.36 -1.43
CA TYR A 73 -2.64 -9.63 -1.64
C TYR A 73 -3.50 -9.96 -0.44
N TRP A 74 -4.59 -10.71 -0.62
CA TRP A 74 -5.45 -11.08 0.50
C TRP A 74 -6.17 -12.39 0.28
N PHE A 75 -6.56 -13.01 1.38
CA PHE A 75 -7.43 -14.19 1.38
C PHE A 75 -8.44 -14.11 2.52
N ASN A 76 -9.52 -14.88 2.42
CA ASN A 76 -10.56 -14.94 3.44
C ASN A 76 -10.28 -16.08 4.43
N THR A 77 -10.11 -15.74 5.71
CA THR A 77 -9.75 -16.68 6.78
C THR A 77 -10.87 -17.67 7.13
N LYS A 78 -12.11 -17.42 6.70
CA LYS A 78 -13.21 -18.41 6.79
C LYS A 78 -13.07 -19.52 5.77
N LEU A 79 -12.39 -19.26 4.65
CA LEU A 79 -12.29 -20.20 3.54
C LEU A 79 -10.94 -20.92 3.49
N TYR A 80 -9.89 -20.31 4.02
CA TYR A 80 -8.53 -20.81 3.90
C TYR A 80 -7.82 -20.84 5.26
N ASP A 81 -6.98 -21.85 5.43
CA ASP A 81 -5.91 -21.92 6.42
C ASP A 81 -4.60 -21.45 5.78
N GLU A 82 -3.71 -20.93 6.61
CA GLU A 82 -2.42 -20.37 6.23
C GLU A 82 -1.29 -21.13 6.92
N LEU A 83 -0.19 -21.31 6.20
CA LEU A 83 1.08 -21.79 6.72
C LEU A 83 2.21 -20.94 6.15
N ILE A 84 3.03 -20.37 7.03
CA ILE A 84 4.23 -19.63 6.67
C ILE A 84 5.44 -20.51 6.98
N ASP A 85 6.26 -20.77 5.97
CA ASP A 85 7.52 -21.51 6.09
C ASP A 85 8.68 -20.53 5.97
N GLU A 86 9.13 -20.02 7.11
CA GLU A 86 10.21 -19.04 7.21
C GLU A 86 11.53 -19.55 6.63
N LYS A 87 11.83 -20.85 6.80
CA LYS A 87 13.10 -21.44 6.37
C LYS A 87 13.24 -21.45 4.85
N ASN A 88 12.15 -21.68 4.14
CA ASN A 88 12.14 -21.73 2.69
C ASN A 88 11.55 -20.47 2.03
N SER A 89 11.21 -19.44 2.83
CA SER A 89 10.56 -18.22 2.34
C SER A 89 9.31 -18.51 1.51
N ARG A 90 8.38 -19.31 2.06
CA ARG A 90 7.16 -19.75 1.38
C ARG A 90 5.90 -19.46 2.19
N ILE A 91 4.82 -19.20 1.47
CA ILE A 91 3.47 -19.12 2.04
C ILE A 91 2.60 -20.15 1.33
N TYR A 92 1.88 -20.92 2.13
CA TYR A 92 0.90 -21.88 1.64
C TYR A 92 -0.50 -21.48 2.12
N LEU A 93 -1.47 -21.64 1.24
CA LEU A 93 -2.89 -21.59 1.59
C LEU A 93 -3.53 -22.93 1.30
N LYS A 94 -4.33 -23.42 2.24
CA LYS A 94 -5.19 -24.58 2.05
C LYS A 94 -6.63 -24.16 2.21
N ARG A 95 -7.50 -24.56 1.28
CA ARG A 95 -8.93 -24.34 1.48
C ARG A 95 -9.41 -25.28 2.57
N LYS A 96 -10.19 -24.80 3.54
CA LYS A 96 -10.59 -25.59 4.73
C LYS A 96 -11.36 -26.88 4.41
N LYS A 97 -11.96 -26.96 3.22
CA LYS A 97 -12.71 -28.13 2.75
C LYS A 97 -11.91 -29.05 1.82
N ASP A 98 -10.70 -28.65 1.45
CA ASP A 98 -9.82 -29.39 0.56
C ASP A 98 -8.63 -29.92 1.40
N GLU A 99 -7.97 -30.99 0.95
CA GLU A 99 -6.84 -31.59 1.69
C GLU A 99 -5.49 -30.94 1.34
N ASP A 100 -5.37 -30.40 0.12
CA ASP A 100 -4.11 -29.95 -0.44
C ASP A 100 -3.74 -28.51 -0.07
N TRP A 101 -2.45 -28.33 0.25
CA TRP A 101 -1.82 -27.02 0.40
C TRP A 101 -1.32 -26.51 -0.95
N TYR A 102 -1.54 -25.21 -1.20
CA TYR A 102 -1.08 -24.53 -2.41
C TYR A 102 -0.08 -23.46 -2.06
N ILE A 103 1.07 -23.45 -2.74
CA ILE A 103 2.05 -22.38 -2.63
C ILE A 103 1.48 -21.12 -3.27
N VAL A 104 1.40 -20.04 -2.50
CA VAL A 104 0.94 -18.72 -2.98
C VAL A 104 2.04 -17.66 -2.93
N TYR A 105 3.18 -17.98 -2.32
CA TYR A 105 4.40 -17.20 -2.36
C TYR A 105 5.61 -18.15 -2.30
N ASP A 106 6.61 -17.92 -3.13
CA ASP A 106 7.89 -18.64 -3.13
C ASP A 106 9.01 -17.66 -3.48
N ASN A 107 9.94 -17.46 -2.54
CA ASN A 107 11.20 -16.74 -2.76
C ASN A 107 11.05 -15.39 -3.48
N GLY A 108 10.20 -14.50 -2.95
CA GLY A 108 10.01 -13.14 -3.46
C GLY A 108 8.91 -13.00 -4.51
N VAL A 109 8.25 -14.10 -4.91
CA VAL A 109 7.21 -14.07 -5.94
C VAL A 109 5.88 -14.54 -5.37
N PHE A 110 4.85 -13.70 -5.47
CA PHE A 110 3.46 -14.08 -5.21
C PHE A 110 2.80 -14.72 -6.42
N TYR A 111 1.99 -15.76 -6.17
CA TYR A 111 1.17 -16.45 -7.16
C TYR A 111 -0.31 -16.18 -6.88
N PRO A 112 -0.83 -14.97 -7.20
CA PRO A 112 -2.25 -14.70 -7.08
C PRO A 112 -3.04 -15.57 -8.05
N SER A 113 -4.18 -16.09 -7.61
CA SER A 113 -5.04 -16.93 -8.42
C SER A 113 -6.44 -16.32 -8.50
N TYR A 114 -6.97 -16.20 -9.72
CA TYR A 114 -8.22 -15.49 -9.93
C TYR A 114 -9.39 -16.23 -9.24
N LYS A 115 -10.02 -15.58 -8.25
CA LYS A 115 -11.14 -16.09 -7.43
C LYS A 115 -10.83 -17.32 -6.58
N CYS A 116 -9.57 -17.72 -6.43
CA CYS A 116 -9.16 -18.83 -5.57
C CYS A 116 -7.93 -18.42 -4.74
N TYR A 117 -7.72 -19.08 -3.60
CA TYR A 117 -6.60 -18.95 -2.66
C TYR A 117 -6.20 -17.52 -2.33
N LEU A 118 -5.31 -16.91 -3.14
CA LEU A 118 -4.77 -15.58 -2.94
C LEU A 118 -5.29 -14.60 -4.00
N LEU A 119 -5.91 -13.52 -3.56
CA LEU A 119 -6.49 -12.49 -4.42
C LEU A 119 -5.57 -11.27 -4.51
N ASN A 120 -5.54 -10.61 -5.68
CA ASN A 120 -4.88 -9.33 -5.92
C ASN A 120 -5.76 -8.35 -6.74
N GLY A 121 -7.09 -8.56 -6.76
CA GLY A 121 -8.03 -7.83 -7.61
C GLY A 121 -8.63 -6.58 -6.96
N TYR A 122 -8.21 -5.40 -7.36
CA TYR A 122 -8.61 -4.15 -6.70
C TYR A 122 -9.91 -3.53 -7.24
N SER A 123 -10.63 -2.84 -6.35
CA SER A 123 -11.53 -1.76 -6.75
C SER A 123 -10.72 -0.49 -7.03
N TYR A 124 -11.35 0.56 -7.54
CA TYR A 124 -10.67 1.81 -7.85
C TYR A 124 -11.46 3.02 -7.32
N CYS A 125 -10.77 3.95 -6.64
CA CYS A 125 -11.36 5.18 -6.11
C CYS A 125 -10.47 6.41 -6.36
N GLY A 126 -11.08 7.60 -6.51
CA GLY A 126 -10.38 8.85 -6.83
C GLY A 126 -11.24 9.85 -7.61
N LYS A 127 -10.82 11.12 -7.67
CA LYS A 127 -11.44 12.20 -8.47
C LYS A 127 -10.48 12.63 -9.59
N ASN A 128 -10.97 13.39 -10.59
CA ASN A 128 -10.17 14.03 -11.65
C ASN A 128 -9.32 13.08 -12.51
N ASN A 129 -9.94 12.07 -13.13
CA ASN A 129 -9.32 11.15 -14.11
C ASN A 129 -8.16 10.27 -13.59
N LEU A 130 -7.84 10.31 -12.29
CA LEU A 130 -6.89 9.41 -11.64
C LEU A 130 -7.63 8.54 -10.64
N ARG A 131 -7.57 7.23 -10.85
CA ARG A 131 -8.16 6.23 -9.95
C ARG A 131 -7.06 5.39 -9.31
N TYR A 132 -7.08 5.33 -7.99
CA TYR A 132 -6.14 4.55 -7.20
C TYR A 132 -6.73 3.18 -6.86
N PRO A 133 -5.93 2.10 -6.89
CA PRO A 133 -6.38 0.80 -6.45
C PRO A 133 -6.72 0.81 -4.96
N CYS A 134 -7.85 0.22 -4.60
CA CYS A 134 -8.31 0.06 -3.23
C CYS A 134 -8.84 -1.35 -2.99
N LEU A 135 -8.71 -1.82 -1.75
CA LEU A 135 -9.38 -3.02 -1.28
C LEU A 135 -10.76 -2.63 -0.74
N LYS A 136 -11.73 -3.53 -0.88
CA LYS A 136 -13.05 -3.39 -0.24
C LYS A 136 -13.21 -4.48 0.81
N LEU A 137 -12.82 -4.16 2.03
CA LEU A 137 -12.93 -5.08 3.16
C LEU A 137 -14.32 -4.88 3.77
N LYS A 138 -15.10 -5.95 3.83
CA LYS A 138 -16.48 -5.91 4.35
C LYS A 138 -16.58 -6.74 5.62
N SER A 139 -17.22 -6.18 6.64
CA SER A 139 -17.60 -6.86 7.86
C SER A 139 -19.09 -6.62 8.16
N LYS A 140 -19.59 -7.22 9.25
CA LYS A 140 -20.94 -6.92 9.74
C LYS A 140 -21.10 -5.46 10.22
N LYS A 141 -19.99 -4.80 10.58
CA LYS A 141 -19.97 -3.43 11.12
C LYS A 141 -19.85 -2.35 10.05
N GLY A 142 -19.50 -2.72 8.81
CA GLY A 142 -19.39 -1.76 7.71
C GLY A 142 -18.43 -2.18 6.61
N ILE A 143 -18.07 -1.20 5.79
CA ILE A 143 -17.10 -1.36 4.69
C ILE A 143 -15.91 -0.45 4.98
N PHE A 144 -14.72 -1.04 4.96
CA PHE A 144 -13.46 -0.32 5.03
C PHE A 144 -12.76 -0.41 3.67
N GLU A 145 -12.42 0.74 3.09
CA GLU A 145 -11.83 0.84 1.76
C GLU A 145 -10.44 1.52 1.78
N PRO A 146 -9.37 0.84 2.24
CA PRO A 146 -8.02 1.38 2.19
C PRO A 146 -7.48 1.36 0.75
N ARG A 147 -6.75 2.42 0.37
CA ARG A 147 -6.00 2.45 -0.90
C ARG A 147 -4.69 1.68 -0.75
N VAL A 148 -4.24 1.05 -1.82
CA VAL A 148 -2.98 0.27 -1.83
C VAL A 148 -1.79 1.12 -1.41
N HIS A 149 -1.59 2.31 -2.00
CA HIS A 149 -0.49 3.19 -1.59
C HIS A 149 -0.58 3.65 -0.12
N GLN A 150 -1.79 3.72 0.47
CA GLN A 150 -1.95 4.09 1.88
C GLN A 150 -1.46 2.97 2.79
N LEU A 151 -1.70 1.72 2.41
CA LEU A 151 -1.18 0.56 3.13
C LEU A 151 0.34 0.48 3.00
N ILE A 152 0.88 0.65 1.79
CA ILE A 152 2.33 0.60 1.56
C ILE A 152 3.04 1.74 2.30
N ALA A 153 2.49 2.96 2.26
CA ALA A 153 3.02 4.07 3.04
C ALA A 153 2.94 3.81 4.55
N LEU A 154 1.85 3.22 5.07
CA LEU A 154 1.72 2.91 6.49
C LEU A 154 2.89 2.04 6.99
N PHE A 155 3.21 0.98 6.23
CA PHE A 155 4.21 0.00 6.62
C PHE A 155 5.63 0.34 6.17
N GLY A 156 5.79 1.20 5.16
CA GLY A 156 7.10 1.58 4.62
C GLY A 156 7.56 3.00 4.98
N LEU A 157 6.66 3.92 5.32
CA LEU A 157 6.95 5.32 5.70
C LEU A 157 6.43 5.68 7.10
N GLY A 158 5.71 4.75 7.74
CA GLY A 158 5.38 4.79 9.16
C GLY A 158 4.26 5.76 9.56
N ILE A 159 4.33 6.21 10.81
CA ILE A 159 3.25 6.92 11.51
C ILE A 159 2.81 8.22 10.81
N LYS A 160 3.69 8.85 10.04
CA LYS A 160 3.37 10.06 9.27
C LYS A 160 2.31 9.81 8.19
N THR A 161 2.06 8.55 7.84
CA THR A 161 0.96 8.18 6.96
C THR A 161 -0.40 8.63 7.51
N PHE A 162 -0.61 8.64 8.83
CA PHE A 162 -1.88 9.06 9.42
C PHE A 162 -2.23 10.54 9.12
N ASP A 163 -1.22 11.39 8.92
CA ASP A 163 -1.40 12.80 8.55
C ASP A 163 -1.86 12.97 7.09
N THR A 164 -1.85 11.89 6.30
CA THR A 164 -2.31 11.84 4.90
C THR A 164 -3.74 11.27 4.75
N LEU A 165 -4.33 10.78 5.84
CA LEU A 165 -5.63 10.11 5.86
C LEU A 165 -6.75 11.06 6.29
N GLY A 166 -7.95 10.85 5.74
CA GLY A 166 -9.15 11.61 6.09
C GLY A 166 -9.32 12.92 5.34
N GLU A 167 -10.34 13.68 5.71
CA GLU A 167 -10.67 14.99 5.11
C GLU A 167 -9.79 16.12 5.67
N SER A 168 -9.35 16.01 6.92
CA SER A 168 -8.48 16.96 7.62
C SER A 168 -6.98 16.65 7.44
N ARG A 169 -6.62 15.93 6.38
CA ARG A 169 -5.22 15.57 6.11
C ARG A 169 -4.36 16.83 5.88
N THR A 170 -3.19 16.86 6.50
CA THR A 170 -2.22 17.96 6.39
C THR A 170 -1.08 17.63 5.42
N LEU A 171 -0.88 16.34 5.14
CA LEU A 171 0.11 15.81 4.22
C LEU A 171 -0.55 15.03 3.07
N GLU A 172 0.21 14.74 2.03
CA GLU A 172 -0.22 13.92 0.90
C GLU A 172 0.81 12.81 0.62
N ILE A 173 0.32 11.66 0.16
CA ILE A 173 1.17 10.61 -0.42
C ILE A 173 1.32 10.95 -1.90
N ASN A 174 2.53 11.31 -2.30
CA ASN A 174 2.92 11.57 -3.67
C ASN A 174 3.47 10.31 -4.33
N HIS A 175 3.27 10.20 -5.64
CA HIS A 175 3.86 9.17 -6.50
C HIS A 175 4.91 9.86 -7.39
N LEU A 176 6.19 9.55 -7.18
CA LEU A 176 7.32 10.18 -7.86
C LEU A 176 7.32 9.88 -9.37
N ASP A 177 6.99 8.67 -9.75
CA ASP A 177 6.77 8.20 -11.11
C ASP A 177 5.39 7.53 -11.23
N ALA A 178 4.36 8.37 -11.18
CA ALA A 178 2.97 7.96 -11.33
C ALA A 178 2.72 7.36 -12.73
N LYS A 179 2.96 6.05 -12.87
CA LYS A 179 2.56 5.30 -14.06
C LYS A 179 1.04 5.19 -14.10
N VAL A 180 0.44 5.82 -15.09
CA VAL A 180 -1.01 5.82 -15.32
C VAL A 180 -1.34 5.05 -16.59
N VAL A 181 -2.16 4.00 -16.46
CA VAL A 181 -2.69 3.22 -17.58
C VAL A 181 -4.22 3.26 -17.51
N ASP A 182 -4.88 3.67 -18.59
CA ASP A 182 -6.34 3.83 -18.65
C ASP A 182 -6.93 4.67 -17.50
N GLY A 183 -6.21 5.74 -17.09
CA GLY A 183 -6.61 6.61 -15.99
C GLY A 183 -6.46 5.99 -14.59
N LYS A 184 -5.71 4.88 -14.47
CA LYS A 184 -5.45 4.19 -13.19
C LYS A 184 -3.97 4.25 -12.84
N VAL A 185 -3.67 4.61 -11.60
CA VAL A 185 -2.29 4.55 -11.07
C VAL A 185 -1.93 3.08 -10.85
N THR A 186 -0.84 2.62 -11.47
CA THR A 186 -0.41 1.22 -11.41
C THR A 186 0.85 1.01 -10.59
N ASN A 187 1.72 2.02 -10.48
CA ASN A 187 2.92 1.93 -9.65
C ASN A 187 2.58 2.40 -8.22
N ASN A 188 2.69 1.50 -7.24
CA ASN A 188 2.52 1.83 -5.83
C ASN A 188 3.73 1.36 -5.01
N SER A 189 4.85 1.04 -5.66
CA SER A 189 6.08 0.60 -4.98
C SER A 189 6.50 1.63 -3.94
N LEU A 190 6.98 1.20 -2.78
CA LEU A 190 7.51 2.09 -1.75
C LEU A 190 8.61 3.01 -2.29
N LYS A 191 9.40 2.54 -3.27
CA LYS A 191 10.43 3.34 -3.98
C LYS A 191 9.85 4.53 -4.75
N ASP A 192 8.56 4.46 -5.06
CA ASP A 192 7.82 5.45 -5.82
C ASP A 192 6.98 6.38 -4.93
N LEU A 193 6.90 6.10 -3.62
CA LEU A 193 6.04 6.84 -2.71
C LEU A 193 6.85 7.81 -1.86
N GLU A 194 6.27 8.99 -1.64
CA GLU A 194 6.78 10.01 -0.74
C GLU A 194 5.63 10.62 0.07
N ILE A 195 5.83 10.88 1.35
CA ILE A 195 4.92 11.72 2.14
C ILE A 195 5.47 13.14 2.11
N THR A 196 4.68 14.08 1.61
CA THR A 196 5.07 15.48 1.46
C THR A 196 3.91 16.43 1.79
N THR A 197 4.19 17.72 1.88
CA THR A 197 3.15 18.74 2.03
C THR A 197 2.37 18.90 0.73
N ARG A 198 1.18 19.51 0.81
CA ARG A 198 0.39 19.82 -0.39
C ARG A 198 1.15 20.74 -1.36
N GLU A 199 1.95 21.68 -0.84
CA GLU A 199 2.81 22.55 -1.65
C GLU A 199 3.91 21.75 -2.35
N GLY A 200 4.61 20.85 -1.64
CA GLY A 200 5.62 19.98 -2.23
C GLY A 200 5.07 19.06 -3.32
N ASN A 201 3.83 18.56 -3.15
CA ASN A 201 3.14 17.78 -4.17
C ASN A 201 2.82 18.61 -5.44
N LEU A 202 2.49 19.89 -5.28
CA LEU A 202 2.23 20.80 -6.41
C LEU A 202 3.51 21.14 -7.16
N GLU A 203 4.59 21.45 -6.44
CA GLU A 203 5.92 21.72 -7.04
C GLU A 203 6.38 20.52 -7.88
N TYR A 204 6.24 19.30 -7.35
CA TYR A 204 6.62 18.08 -8.06
C TYR A 204 5.79 17.89 -9.35
N ARG A 205 4.48 18.15 -9.29
CA ARG A 205 3.60 18.06 -10.47
C ARG A 205 4.02 19.04 -11.57
N ASP A 206 4.44 20.24 -11.19
CA ASP A 206 4.83 21.27 -12.15
C ASP A 206 6.20 20.94 -12.78
N ILE A 207 7.17 20.44 -12.01
CA ILE A 207 8.43 19.88 -12.52
C ILE A 207 8.17 18.72 -13.51
N TYR A 208 7.23 17.82 -13.19
CA TYR A 208 6.91 16.69 -14.06
C TYR A 208 6.17 17.14 -15.34
N ARG A 209 5.36 18.20 -15.28
CA ARG A 209 4.77 18.84 -16.47
C ARG A 209 5.85 19.44 -17.36
N GLU A 210 6.81 20.18 -16.79
CA GLU A 210 7.94 20.74 -17.54
C GLU A 210 8.79 19.65 -18.20
N ARG A 211 9.02 18.51 -17.52
CA ARG A 211 9.71 17.35 -18.13
C ARG A 211 8.95 16.75 -19.32
N LYS A 212 7.62 16.76 -19.33
CA LYS A 212 6.81 16.31 -20.48
C LYS A 212 6.84 17.28 -21.67
N VAL A 213 7.22 18.54 -21.44
CA VAL A 213 7.47 19.51 -22.51
C VAL A 213 8.77 19.17 -23.24
N LEU A 214 9.75 18.55 -22.57
CA LEU A 214 11.04 18.18 -23.16
C LEU A 214 11.00 16.76 -23.76
N VAL A 215 10.80 16.65 -25.07
CA VAL A 215 10.75 15.35 -25.77
C VAL A 215 11.96 15.23 -26.69
N LYS A 216 12.68 14.10 -26.63
CA LYS A 216 13.80 13.84 -27.55
C LYS A 216 13.27 13.33 -28.89
N ARG A 217 13.36 14.11 -29.96
CA ARG A 217 13.09 13.68 -31.35
C ARG A 217 14.37 13.75 -32.15
N ARG A 218 14.73 12.66 -32.84
CA ARG A 218 15.92 12.58 -33.71
C ARG A 218 17.21 13.11 -33.06
N ASN A 219 17.45 12.73 -31.80
CA ASN A 219 18.59 13.18 -30.98
C ASN A 219 18.60 14.65 -30.52
N GLU A 220 17.55 15.42 -30.77
CA GLU A 220 17.41 16.80 -30.28
C GLU A 220 16.34 16.88 -29.19
N ILE A 221 16.58 17.74 -28.20
CA ILE A 221 15.57 18.08 -27.18
C ILE A 221 14.61 19.08 -27.79
N VAL A 222 13.34 18.73 -27.87
CA VAL A 222 12.29 19.56 -28.47
C VAL A 222 11.28 19.95 -27.39
N PHE A 223 10.85 21.21 -27.41
CA PHE A 223 9.77 21.70 -26.56
C PHE A 223 8.42 21.41 -27.22
N ASN A 224 7.56 20.65 -26.54
CA ASN A 224 6.17 20.43 -26.95
C ASN A 224 5.34 21.60 -26.41
N ILE A 225 5.16 22.64 -27.23
CA ILE A 225 4.29 23.79 -26.93
C ILE A 225 2.83 23.42 -27.21
#